data_AF-A0A4P7W261-F1
#
_entry.id   AF-A0A4P7W261-F1
#
_cell.length_a   1.000
_cell.length_b   1.000
_cell.length_c   1.000
_cell.angle_alpha   90.00
_cell.angle_beta   90.00
_cell.angle_gamma   90.00
#
_symmetry.space_group_name_H-M   'P 1'
#
loop_
_entity.id
_entity.type
_entity.pdbx_description
1 polymer ?
#
loop_
_entity_poly.entity_id
_entity_poly.type
_entity_poly.pdbx_seq_one_letter_code
_entity_poly.pdbx_strand_id
1 'polypeptide(L)'
;MLRSSDDLEAKVIEIGFLPFFHNSVKGFSIQEMVDPRLWFSDEEGPWEWKGPVIRNMNCAYGKLFNGKAGYVSLEWLPDFANYRRAFRPVDSVVSDFPSGVTEKMILEAVRAHESLLSKELKDLCVLTVSRRRKTFDLIDAIEPVPAVKRNRRGSLEPALTRLQMSTRIVIADFEYSISRSGELYGWGIARYTTPEALYGDDFLSVCEGRTPEESYDRIMTHLRSVFPAVTDLSLRKLID
;
A
#
# COMPACT_ATOMS: atom_id res chain seq x y z
N MET A 1 -13.12 15.47 -15.81
CA MET A 1 -12.21 16.06 -14.81
C MET A 1 -12.84 15.81 -13.45
N LEU A 2 -12.08 15.27 -12.51
CA LEU A 2 -12.53 14.92 -11.15
C LEU A 2 -12.57 16.19 -10.30
N ARG A 3 -13.67 16.37 -9.54
CA ARG A 3 -13.91 17.59 -8.74
C ARG A 3 -14.18 17.30 -7.26
N SER A 4 -14.32 16.05 -6.87
CA SER A 4 -14.65 15.65 -5.49
C SER A 4 -14.16 14.23 -5.19
N SER A 5 -14.26 13.81 -3.92
CA SER A 5 -14.10 12.42 -3.50
C SER A 5 -15.08 11.48 -4.20
N ASP A 6 -16.32 11.91 -4.39
CA ASP A 6 -17.38 11.08 -4.99
C ASP A 6 -17.12 10.86 -6.49
N ASP A 7 -16.68 11.90 -7.20
CA ASP A 7 -16.24 11.78 -8.59
C ASP A 7 -15.06 10.80 -8.71
N LEU A 8 -14.12 10.90 -7.77
CA LEU A 8 -12.95 10.02 -7.71
C LEU A 8 -13.39 8.58 -7.49
N GLU A 9 -14.19 8.31 -6.47
CA GLU A 9 -14.71 6.96 -6.16
C GLU A 9 -15.51 6.38 -7.35
N ALA A 10 -16.43 7.15 -7.91
CA ALA A 10 -17.21 6.73 -9.07
C ALA A 10 -16.31 6.37 -10.26
N LYS A 11 -15.25 7.14 -10.49
CA LYS A 11 -14.27 6.85 -11.56
C LYS A 11 -13.45 5.60 -11.28
N VAL A 12 -13.09 5.33 -10.02
CA VAL A 12 -12.42 4.08 -9.62
C VAL A 12 -13.32 2.89 -9.88
N ILE A 13 -14.60 2.97 -9.51
CA ILE A 13 -15.58 1.90 -9.72
C ILE A 13 -15.81 1.66 -11.22
N GLU A 14 -15.96 2.72 -12.02
CA GLU A 14 -16.17 2.65 -13.46
C GLU A 14 -15.00 1.96 -14.20
N ILE A 15 -13.76 2.33 -13.86
CA ILE A 15 -12.58 1.85 -14.59
C ILE A 15 -11.97 0.59 -13.96
N GLY A 16 -12.18 0.39 -12.67
CA GLY A 16 -11.64 -0.72 -11.89
C GLY A 16 -10.23 -0.46 -11.32
N PHE A 17 -9.38 0.28 -12.03
CA PHE A 17 -8.01 0.60 -11.64
C PHE A 17 -7.73 2.08 -11.88
N LEU A 18 -7.25 2.84 -10.88
CA LEU A 18 -6.96 4.26 -11.06
C LEU A 18 -5.67 4.69 -10.34
N PRO A 19 -4.55 4.85 -11.08
CA PRO A 19 -3.31 5.37 -10.53
C PRO A 19 -3.44 6.81 -10.07
N PHE A 20 -2.78 7.13 -8.96
CA PHE A 20 -2.78 8.49 -8.43
C PHE A 20 -1.90 9.44 -9.26
N PHE A 21 -0.81 8.92 -9.82
CA PHE A 21 0.19 9.69 -10.57
C PHE A 21 0.35 9.21 -12.01
N HIS A 22 1.03 10.02 -12.83
CA HIS A 22 1.41 9.67 -14.21
C HIS A 22 2.02 8.27 -14.31
N ASN A 23 1.64 7.54 -15.35
CA ASN A 23 2.01 6.15 -15.59
C ASN A 23 2.18 5.86 -17.09
N SER A 24 2.16 4.58 -17.47
CA SER A 24 2.36 4.10 -18.84
C SER A 24 1.22 4.45 -19.80
N VAL A 25 0.06 4.83 -19.28
CA VAL A 25 -1.11 5.28 -20.04
C VAL A 25 -1.20 6.81 -19.93
N LYS A 26 -0.99 7.50 -21.06
CA LYS A 26 -1.02 8.97 -21.10
C LYS A 26 -2.45 9.50 -20.91
N GLY A 27 -2.60 10.60 -20.17
CA GLY A 27 -3.89 11.21 -19.87
C GLY A 27 -4.71 10.42 -18.85
N PHE A 28 -4.11 9.44 -18.18
CA PHE A 28 -4.83 8.49 -17.34
C PHE A 28 -4.22 8.40 -15.95
N SER A 29 -4.55 9.34 -15.08
CA SER A 29 -4.25 9.28 -13.63
C SER A 29 -5.07 10.33 -12.90
N ILE A 30 -5.20 10.22 -11.58
CA ILE A 30 -5.84 11.28 -10.77
C ILE A 30 -5.12 12.61 -11.01
N GLN A 31 -3.78 12.60 -11.09
CA GLN A 31 -2.96 13.75 -11.42
C GLN A 31 -3.30 14.41 -12.75
N GLU A 32 -3.64 13.62 -13.77
CA GLU A 32 -4.01 14.14 -15.10
C GLU A 32 -5.50 14.48 -15.22
N MET A 33 -6.34 13.93 -14.33
CA MET A 33 -7.79 14.11 -14.36
C MET A 33 -8.31 15.19 -13.43
N VAL A 34 -7.47 15.78 -12.58
CA VAL A 34 -7.83 16.85 -11.63
C VAL A 34 -7.26 18.18 -12.12
N ASP A 35 -7.97 19.28 -11.85
CA ASP A 35 -7.44 20.63 -12.07
C ASP A 35 -6.14 20.82 -11.25
N PRO A 36 -5.00 21.19 -11.89
CA PRO A 36 -3.73 21.39 -11.19
C PRO A 36 -3.79 22.35 -9.99
N ARG A 37 -4.76 23.27 -9.97
CA ARG A 37 -4.94 24.24 -8.88
C ARG A 37 -5.35 23.60 -7.56
N LEU A 38 -5.99 22.42 -7.59
CA LEU A 38 -6.48 21.73 -6.39
C LEU A 38 -5.39 20.94 -5.63
N TRP A 39 -4.17 20.83 -6.16
CA TRP A 39 -3.12 20.01 -5.53
C TRP A 39 -2.44 20.66 -4.32
N PHE A 40 -2.48 21.99 -4.25
CA PHE A 40 -1.81 22.82 -3.24
C PHE A 40 -2.65 24.04 -2.87
N SER A 41 -3.98 23.90 -2.92
CA SER A 41 -4.94 24.93 -2.50
C SER A 41 -5.40 24.72 -1.07
N ASP A 42 -6.03 25.75 -0.50
CA ASP A 42 -6.77 25.64 0.76
C ASP A 42 -8.14 24.93 0.57
N GLU A 43 -8.60 24.78 -0.67
CA GLU A 43 -9.76 23.95 -1.03
C GLU A 43 -9.42 22.47 -0.95
N GLU A 44 -10.42 21.64 -0.59
CA GLU A 44 -10.26 20.18 -0.56
C GLU A 44 -9.85 19.63 -1.93
N GLY A 45 -8.70 18.97 -1.98
CA GLY A 45 -8.15 18.43 -3.20
C GLY A 45 -7.88 16.92 -3.12
N PRO A 46 -7.12 16.39 -4.10
CA PRO A 46 -6.83 14.96 -4.19
C PRO A 46 -6.20 14.35 -2.94
N TRP A 47 -5.50 15.15 -2.12
CA TRP A 47 -4.91 14.66 -0.88
C TRP A 47 -5.96 14.41 0.20
N GLU A 48 -6.92 15.33 0.32
CA GLU A 48 -8.01 15.31 1.28
C GLU A 48 -9.04 14.25 0.88
N TRP A 49 -9.28 14.06 -0.42
CA TRP A 49 -10.24 13.08 -0.93
C TRP A 49 -9.87 11.63 -0.62
N LYS A 50 -8.60 11.31 -0.31
CA LYS A 50 -8.18 9.93 -0.03
C LYS A 50 -8.92 9.32 1.14
N GLY A 51 -8.97 10.03 2.27
CA GLY A 51 -9.57 9.52 3.50
C GLY A 51 -11.04 9.13 3.29
N PRO A 52 -11.90 10.02 2.77
CA PRO A 52 -13.29 9.69 2.43
C PRO A 52 -13.42 8.47 1.51
N VAL A 53 -12.70 8.43 0.38
CA VAL A 53 -12.82 7.34 -0.59
C VAL A 53 -12.39 5.98 -0.01
N ILE A 54 -11.34 5.94 0.80
CA ILE A 54 -10.90 4.70 1.47
C ILE A 54 -11.96 4.23 2.48
N ARG A 55 -12.50 5.15 3.29
CA ARG A 55 -13.47 4.84 4.35
C ARG A 55 -14.84 4.41 3.83
N ASN A 56 -15.18 4.72 2.58
CA ASN A 56 -16.39 4.20 1.93
C ASN A 56 -16.32 2.71 1.62
N MET A 57 -15.12 2.10 1.67
CA MET A 57 -14.91 0.66 1.54
C MET A 57 -15.35 0.07 0.18
N ASN A 58 -15.49 0.89 -0.88
CA ASN A 58 -15.81 0.40 -2.23
C ASN A 58 -14.57 0.15 -3.09
N CYS A 59 -13.39 0.56 -2.61
CA CYS A 59 -12.13 0.32 -3.29
C CYS A 59 -10.96 0.17 -2.30
N ALA A 60 -9.92 -0.51 -2.74
CA ALA A 60 -8.64 -0.59 -2.05
C ALA A 60 -7.70 0.51 -2.49
N TYR A 61 -6.95 1.05 -1.52
CA TYR A 61 -5.93 2.05 -1.75
C TYR A 61 -4.57 1.58 -1.24
N GLY A 62 -3.52 1.94 -1.97
CA GLY A 62 -2.15 1.69 -1.57
C GLY A 62 -1.16 1.96 -2.70
N LYS A 63 0.11 1.62 -2.46
CA LYS A 63 1.17 1.62 -3.49
C LYS A 63 1.01 0.43 -4.44
N LEU A 64 -0.05 0.46 -5.25
CA LEU A 64 -0.49 -0.64 -6.09
C LEU A 64 0.00 -0.56 -7.55
N PHE A 65 0.61 0.56 -7.98
CA PHE A 65 0.94 0.80 -9.39
C PHE A 65 2.46 1.02 -9.57
N ASN A 66 3.24 -0.05 -9.74
CA ASN A 66 4.71 0.00 -9.78
C ASN A 66 5.33 0.83 -8.63
N GLY A 67 4.87 0.57 -7.41
CA GLY A 67 5.26 1.28 -6.19
C GLY A 67 4.61 2.65 -6.00
N LYS A 68 3.77 3.10 -6.94
CA LYS A 68 3.00 4.36 -6.85
C LYS A 68 1.61 4.12 -6.27
N ALA A 69 1.09 5.15 -5.62
CA ALA A 69 -0.24 5.14 -5.04
C ALA A 69 -1.34 5.04 -6.12
N GLY A 70 -2.48 4.47 -5.74
CA GLY A 70 -3.70 4.50 -6.53
C GLY A 70 -4.76 3.60 -5.91
N TYR A 71 -5.88 3.50 -6.61
CA TYR A 71 -7.05 2.72 -6.18
C TYR A 71 -7.33 1.54 -7.09
N VAL A 72 -7.89 0.48 -6.53
CA VAL A 72 -8.47 -0.65 -7.25
C VAL A 72 -9.85 -0.91 -6.67
N SER A 73 -10.89 -0.93 -7.50
CA SER A 73 -12.25 -1.22 -7.06
C SER A 73 -12.36 -2.63 -6.46
N LEU A 74 -13.33 -2.85 -5.57
CA LEU A 74 -13.53 -4.17 -4.98
C LEU A 74 -13.97 -5.25 -5.99
N GLU A 75 -14.55 -4.88 -7.13
CA GLU A 75 -14.85 -5.84 -8.20
C GLU A 75 -13.57 -6.49 -8.75
N TRP A 76 -12.49 -5.70 -8.88
CA TRP A 76 -11.25 -6.12 -9.53
C TRP A 76 -10.15 -6.53 -8.55
N LEU A 77 -10.27 -6.16 -7.28
CA LEU A 77 -9.28 -6.46 -6.25
C LEU A 77 -9.01 -7.97 -6.07
N PRO A 78 -10.00 -8.88 -6.03
CA PRO A 78 -9.74 -10.30 -5.85
C PRO A 78 -8.87 -10.90 -6.96
N ASP A 79 -9.19 -10.61 -8.22
CA ASP A 79 -8.41 -11.06 -9.38
C ASP A 79 -7.00 -10.50 -9.38
N PHE A 80 -6.89 -9.22 -9.03
CA PHE A 80 -5.61 -8.55 -8.96
C PHE A 80 -4.72 -9.16 -7.88
N ALA A 81 -5.33 -9.53 -6.75
CA ALA A 81 -4.65 -10.19 -5.66
C ALA A 81 -4.27 -11.64 -6.01
N ASN A 82 -5.16 -12.41 -6.63
CA ASN A 82 -4.89 -13.77 -7.10
C ASN A 82 -3.67 -13.79 -8.04
N TYR A 83 -3.69 -12.92 -9.06
CA TYR A 83 -2.56 -12.74 -9.99
C TYR A 83 -1.28 -12.38 -9.24
N ARG A 84 -1.25 -11.27 -8.51
CA ARG A 84 -0.01 -10.72 -7.94
C ARG A 84 0.60 -11.57 -6.84
N ARG A 85 -0.22 -12.24 -6.03
CA ARG A 85 0.27 -13.08 -4.93
C ARG A 85 0.97 -14.34 -5.44
N ALA A 86 0.63 -14.83 -6.64
CA ALA A 86 1.31 -15.95 -7.28
C ALA A 86 2.71 -15.58 -7.80
N PHE A 87 2.87 -14.39 -8.38
CA PHE A 87 4.15 -13.92 -8.93
C PHE A 87 5.07 -13.25 -7.89
N ARG A 88 4.54 -12.91 -6.71
CA ARG A 88 5.28 -12.29 -5.60
C ARG A 88 5.12 -13.10 -4.31
N PRO A 89 5.76 -14.27 -4.22
CA PRO A 89 5.79 -15.02 -2.97
C PRO A 89 6.49 -14.19 -1.89
N VAL A 90 6.00 -14.28 -0.64
CA VAL A 90 6.67 -13.65 0.49
C VAL A 90 7.86 -14.52 0.85
N ASP A 91 9.02 -14.22 0.28
CA ASP A 91 10.23 -14.98 0.56
C ASP A 91 10.68 -14.76 2.01
N SER A 92 10.86 -15.87 2.71
CA SER A 92 11.21 -15.91 4.13
C SER A 92 12.71 -15.83 4.40
N VAL A 93 13.55 -15.70 3.37
CA VAL A 93 14.95 -16.13 3.43
C VAL A 93 15.96 -14.98 3.50
N VAL A 94 15.59 -13.78 3.03
CA VAL A 94 16.50 -12.62 3.00
C VAL A 94 15.91 -11.47 3.80
N SER A 95 16.62 -11.07 4.86
CA SER A 95 16.32 -9.82 5.56
C SER A 95 16.70 -8.63 4.67
N ASP A 96 15.73 -7.77 4.39
CA ASP A 96 15.96 -6.50 3.68
C ASP A 96 16.75 -5.48 4.49
N PHE A 97 16.88 -5.72 5.79
CA PHE A 97 17.41 -4.74 6.72
C PHE A 97 18.61 -5.29 7.49
N PRO A 98 19.58 -4.42 7.85
CA PRO A 98 20.57 -4.76 8.88
C PRO A 98 19.94 -5.17 10.21
N SER A 99 18.68 -4.77 10.44
CA SER A 99 17.89 -5.17 11.61
C SER A 99 17.34 -6.60 11.53
N GLY A 100 17.50 -7.36 10.45
CA GLY A 100 16.95 -8.73 10.40
C GLY A 100 15.44 -8.81 10.12
N VAL A 101 14.77 -7.68 9.87
CA VAL A 101 13.32 -7.64 9.62
C VAL A 101 13.02 -8.13 8.19
N THR A 102 12.00 -8.96 8.04
CA THR A 102 11.55 -9.49 6.74
C THR A 102 10.12 -9.05 6.43
N GLU A 103 9.71 -9.16 5.16
CA GLU A 103 8.31 -8.96 4.76
C GLU A 103 7.35 -9.88 5.50
N LYS A 104 7.75 -11.13 5.73
CA LYS A 104 6.95 -12.10 6.48
C LYS A 104 6.67 -11.61 7.90
N MET A 105 7.68 -11.10 8.61
CA MET A 105 7.50 -10.56 9.96
C MET A 105 6.55 -9.37 9.97
N ILE A 106 6.64 -8.48 8.97
CA ILE A 106 5.75 -7.32 8.85
C ILE A 106 4.32 -7.79 8.58
N LEU A 107 4.12 -8.71 7.65
CA LEU A 107 2.80 -9.24 7.31
C LEU A 107 2.15 -9.98 8.49
N GLU A 108 2.93 -10.78 9.23
CA GLU A 108 2.47 -11.44 10.45
C GLU A 108 2.07 -10.44 11.54
N ALA A 109 2.83 -9.36 11.71
CA ALA A 109 2.47 -8.28 12.64
C ALA A 109 1.17 -7.60 12.23
N VAL A 110 0.99 -7.25 10.94
CA VAL A 110 -0.27 -6.66 10.46
C VAL A 110 -1.44 -7.62 10.67
N ARG A 111 -1.29 -8.91 10.39
CA ARG A 111 -2.33 -9.92 10.63
C ARG A 111 -2.70 -10.06 12.11
N ALA A 112 -1.71 -10.11 12.99
CA ALA A 112 -1.93 -10.29 14.42
C ALA A 112 -2.62 -9.11 15.10
N HIS A 113 -2.47 -7.90 14.54
CA HIS A 113 -3.02 -6.67 15.09
C HIS A 113 -4.15 -6.08 14.25
N GLU A 114 -4.50 -6.71 13.13
CA GLU A 114 -5.45 -6.31 12.08
C GLU A 114 -5.12 -4.98 11.38
N SER A 115 -4.62 -3.98 12.10
CA SER A 115 -4.36 -2.63 11.60
C SER A 115 -3.22 -1.96 12.36
N LEU A 116 -2.21 -1.44 11.65
CA LEU A 116 -1.03 -0.82 12.25
C LEU A 116 -0.52 0.39 11.45
N LEU A 117 -0.06 1.42 12.16
CA LEU A 117 0.70 2.54 11.61
C LEU A 117 2.15 2.15 11.32
N SER A 118 2.82 2.88 10.42
CA SER A 118 4.25 2.68 10.13
C SER A 118 5.14 2.75 11.39
N LYS A 119 4.74 3.54 12.41
CA LYS A 119 5.49 3.67 13.67
C LYS A 119 5.34 2.42 14.54
N GLU A 120 4.12 1.90 14.67
CA GLU A 120 3.83 0.70 15.46
C GLU A 120 4.54 -0.53 14.85
N LEU A 121 4.53 -0.64 13.52
CA LEU A 121 5.29 -1.69 12.81
C LEU A 121 6.79 -1.61 13.08
N LYS A 122 7.36 -0.39 13.10
CA LYS A 122 8.77 -0.20 13.44
C LYS A 122 9.05 -0.66 14.87
N ASP A 123 8.18 -0.33 15.82
CA ASP A 123 8.38 -0.69 17.22
C ASP A 123 8.24 -2.22 17.42
N LEU A 124 7.21 -2.85 16.86
CA LEU A 124 6.98 -4.30 16.95
C LEU A 124 8.09 -5.13 16.29
N CYS A 125 8.48 -4.79 15.07
CA CYS A 125 9.50 -5.52 14.33
C CYS A 125 10.90 -5.36 14.95
N VAL A 126 11.22 -4.19 15.50
CA VAL A 126 12.53 -3.94 16.15
C VAL A 126 12.62 -4.64 17.50
N LEU A 127 11.55 -4.62 18.32
CA LEU A 127 11.54 -5.32 19.61
C LEU A 127 11.67 -6.84 19.45
N THR A 128 11.08 -7.40 18.41
CA THR A 128 11.18 -8.84 18.07
C THR A 128 12.62 -9.24 17.76
N VAL A 129 13.37 -8.39 17.06
CA VAL A 129 14.80 -8.59 16.77
C VAL A 129 15.64 -8.46 18.04
N SER A 130 15.38 -7.44 18.87
CA SER A 130 16.10 -7.24 20.14
C SER A 130 15.92 -8.41 21.10
N ARG A 131 14.73 -9.03 21.16
CA ARG A 131 14.47 -10.24 21.98
C ARG A 131 15.17 -11.50 21.46
N ARG A 132 15.52 -11.57 20.17
CA ARG A 132 16.31 -12.68 19.59
C ARG A 132 17.81 -12.59 19.90
N ARG A 133 18.33 -11.44 20.33
CA ARG A 133 19.66 -11.35 20.95
C ARG A 133 19.58 -11.92 22.36
N LYS A 134 19.72 -13.24 22.52
CA LYS A 134 19.81 -13.88 23.84
C LYS A 134 21.26 -13.87 24.35
N THR A 135 21.45 -13.21 25.49
CA THR A 135 22.23 -13.68 26.65
C THR A 135 23.60 -14.32 26.37
N PHE A 136 24.51 -13.64 25.68
CA PHE A 136 25.94 -13.96 25.79
C PHE A 136 26.85 -12.74 25.92
N ASP A 137 26.29 -11.53 25.96
CA ASP A 137 27.04 -10.31 26.26
C ASP A 137 26.97 -10.02 27.76
N LEU A 138 27.49 -10.94 28.58
CA LEU A 138 27.90 -10.65 29.95
C LEU A 138 29.43 -10.63 29.98
N ILE A 139 30.01 -9.50 29.60
CA ILE A 139 31.23 -8.99 30.24
C ILE A 139 31.04 -7.49 30.43
N ASP A 140 30.73 -7.10 31.66
CA ASP A 140 30.94 -5.75 32.16
C ASP A 140 32.41 -5.40 31.98
N ALA A 141 32.70 -4.49 31.05
CA ALA A 141 33.92 -3.70 31.07
C ALA A 141 33.51 -2.23 30.94
N ILE A 142 33.66 -1.52 32.05
CA ILE A 142 33.46 -0.08 32.18
C ILE A 142 34.52 0.60 31.29
N GLU A 143 34.13 0.97 30.07
CA GLU A 143 34.75 2.07 29.34
C GLU A 143 33.63 2.96 28.77
N PRO A 144 33.79 4.29 28.79
CA PRO A 144 32.83 5.20 28.18
C PRO A 144 32.85 4.98 26.66
N VAL A 145 31.86 4.23 26.17
CA VAL A 145 31.68 4.00 24.74
C VAL A 145 31.51 5.36 24.06
N PRO A 146 32.32 5.70 23.03
CA PRO A 146 32.14 6.93 22.27
C PRO A 146 30.71 6.94 21.73
N ALA A 147 30.05 8.10 21.72
CA ALA A 147 28.70 8.24 21.19
C ALA A 147 28.59 7.60 19.80
N VAL A 148 28.10 6.36 19.77
CA VAL A 148 27.88 5.62 18.53
C VAL A 148 26.84 6.43 17.78
N LYS A 149 27.24 7.06 16.67
CA LYS A 149 26.31 7.66 15.72
C LYS A 149 25.21 6.62 15.50
N ARG A 150 23.99 6.92 15.94
CA ARG A 150 22.80 6.06 15.76
C ARG A 150 22.73 5.73 14.27
N ASN A 151 23.27 4.59 13.88
CA ASN A 151 23.26 4.16 12.49
C ASN A 151 21.80 4.15 12.05
N ARG A 152 21.51 4.81 10.93
CA ARG A 152 20.16 5.04 10.40
C ARG A 152 19.39 3.71 10.46
N ARG A 153 18.38 3.63 11.34
CA ARG A 153 17.41 2.54 11.32
C ARG A 153 16.90 2.44 9.87
N GLY A 154 17.08 1.29 9.23
CA GLY A 154 16.60 1.07 7.87
C GLY A 154 15.11 1.40 7.78
N SER A 155 14.68 2.07 6.71
CA SER A 155 13.27 2.42 6.52
C SER A 155 12.48 1.17 6.13
N LEU A 156 11.37 0.85 6.81
CA LEU A 156 10.49 -0.26 6.43
C LEU A 156 9.77 -0.04 5.08
N GLU A 157 9.83 1.17 4.53
CA GLU A 157 9.11 1.56 3.30
C GLU A 157 9.29 0.63 2.10
N PRO A 158 10.48 0.08 1.78
CA PRO A 158 10.63 -0.84 0.65
C PRO A 158 9.81 -2.13 0.85
N ALA A 159 9.88 -2.73 2.05
CA ALA A 159 9.13 -3.93 2.38
C ALA A 159 7.62 -3.68 2.40
N LEU A 160 7.19 -2.55 2.97
CA LEU A 160 5.78 -2.12 2.92
C LEU A 160 5.30 -1.90 1.48
N THR A 161 6.15 -1.35 0.62
CA THR A 161 5.81 -1.12 -0.79
C THR A 161 5.66 -2.44 -1.55
N ARG A 162 6.53 -3.43 -1.29
CA ARG A 162 6.44 -4.75 -1.93
C ARG A 162 5.25 -5.57 -1.41
N LEU A 163 4.91 -5.47 -0.13
CA LEU A 163 3.68 -6.04 0.43
C LEU A 163 2.41 -5.41 -0.16
N GLN A 164 2.41 -4.10 -0.42
CA GLN A 164 1.32 -3.43 -1.13
C GLN A 164 1.25 -3.86 -2.60
N MET A 165 2.38 -3.89 -3.30
CA MET A 165 2.46 -4.34 -4.70
C MET A 165 2.05 -5.81 -4.89
N SER A 166 2.19 -6.64 -3.86
CA SER A 166 1.67 -8.01 -3.85
C SER A 166 0.25 -8.13 -3.29
N THR A 167 -0.43 -7.01 -3.01
CA THR A 167 -1.80 -6.94 -2.46
C THR A 167 -1.98 -7.69 -1.13
N ARG A 168 -0.91 -7.78 -0.35
CA ARG A 168 -0.94 -8.45 0.96
C ARG A 168 -1.27 -7.49 2.08
N ILE A 169 -0.94 -6.23 1.89
CA ILE A 169 -1.42 -5.14 2.73
C ILE A 169 -1.97 -4.01 1.85
N VAL A 170 -2.93 -3.29 2.39
CA VAL A 170 -3.51 -2.07 1.82
C VAL A 170 -3.52 -0.98 2.91
N ILE A 171 -3.85 0.24 2.53
CA ILE A 171 -4.00 1.35 3.47
C ILE A 171 -5.49 1.49 3.80
N ALA A 172 -5.85 1.36 5.08
CA ALA A 172 -7.21 1.48 5.59
C ALA A 172 -7.61 2.92 5.93
N ASP A 173 -6.65 3.76 6.30
CA ASP A 173 -6.88 5.17 6.58
C ASP A 173 -5.54 5.94 6.69
N PHE A 174 -5.64 7.25 6.91
CA PHE A 174 -4.54 8.13 7.29
C PHE A 174 -4.81 8.80 8.63
N GLU A 175 -3.84 8.76 9.53
CA GLU A 175 -3.88 9.51 10.79
C GLU A 175 -3.08 10.80 10.71
N TYR A 176 -3.66 11.89 11.20
CA TYR A 176 -3.08 13.22 11.16
C TYR A 176 -2.71 13.65 12.58
N SER A 177 -1.61 14.39 12.72
CA SER A 177 -1.24 14.95 14.01
C SER A 177 -2.16 16.13 14.32
N ILE A 178 -2.55 16.27 15.59
CA ILE A 178 -3.42 17.35 16.06
C ILE A 178 -2.59 18.32 16.88
N SER A 179 -2.60 19.59 16.51
CA SER A 179 -1.89 20.66 17.20
C SER A 179 -2.54 20.95 18.56
N ARG A 180 -1.86 21.72 19.42
CA ARG A 180 -2.44 22.13 20.71
C ARG A 180 -3.73 22.94 20.57
N SER A 181 -3.94 23.59 19.43
CA SER A 181 -5.14 24.35 19.09
C SER A 181 -6.26 23.50 18.46
N GLY A 182 -6.04 22.19 18.26
CA GLY A 182 -7.04 21.27 17.68
C GLY A 182 -6.96 21.13 16.16
N GLU A 183 -6.11 21.90 15.49
CA GLU A 183 -5.93 21.85 14.03
C GLU A 183 -5.09 20.66 13.59
N LEU A 184 -5.49 19.99 12.51
CA LEU A 184 -4.69 18.94 11.88
C LEU A 184 -3.43 19.52 11.25
N TYR A 185 -2.30 18.84 11.40
CA TYR A 185 -1.04 19.26 10.80
C TYR A 185 -0.13 18.08 10.41
N GLY A 186 0.79 18.35 9.50
CA GLY A 186 1.75 17.37 8.98
C GLY A 186 1.15 16.46 7.92
N TRP A 187 1.93 15.47 7.52
CA TRP A 187 1.51 14.48 6.53
C TRP A 187 0.75 13.34 7.21
N GLY A 188 -0.36 12.92 6.60
CA GLY A 188 -1.12 11.75 7.06
C GLY A 188 -0.24 10.49 7.14
N ILE A 189 -0.26 9.83 8.29
CA ILE A 189 0.45 8.59 8.57
C ILE A 189 -0.44 7.44 8.12
N ALA A 190 0.02 6.65 7.17
CA ALA A 190 -0.76 5.52 6.66
C ALA A 190 -0.96 4.44 7.73
N ARG A 191 -2.21 3.97 7.81
CA ARG A 191 -2.64 2.82 8.60
C ARG A 191 -2.77 1.61 7.68
N TYR A 192 -1.93 0.60 7.88
CA TYR A 192 -1.89 -0.60 7.06
C TYR A 192 -2.72 -1.72 7.64
N THR A 193 -3.39 -2.47 6.77
CA THR A 193 -4.16 -3.68 7.11
C THR A 193 -4.03 -4.71 5.99
N THR A 194 -4.49 -5.94 6.20
CA THR A 194 -4.65 -6.92 5.12
C THR A 194 -6.01 -6.74 4.43
N PRO A 195 -6.13 -7.00 3.11
CA PRO A 195 -7.44 -7.05 2.46
C PRO A 195 -8.44 -7.99 3.13
N GLU A 196 -7.97 -9.11 3.68
CA GLU A 196 -8.78 -10.09 4.43
C GLU A 196 -9.45 -9.45 5.65
N ALA A 197 -8.67 -8.82 6.53
CA ALA A 197 -9.21 -8.10 7.69
C ALA A 197 -10.11 -6.91 7.32
N LEU A 198 -9.85 -6.25 6.18
CA LEU A 198 -10.59 -5.04 5.79
C LEU A 198 -11.88 -5.35 5.04
N TYR A 199 -11.88 -6.34 4.13
CA TYR A 199 -12.98 -6.62 3.21
C TYR A 199 -13.64 -7.99 3.43
N GLY A 200 -13.12 -8.80 4.35
CA GLY A 200 -13.60 -10.15 4.65
C GLY A 200 -12.58 -11.23 4.28
N ASP A 201 -12.48 -12.26 5.12
CA ASP A 201 -11.55 -13.39 4.92
C ASP A 201 -11.80 -14.16 3.62
N ASP A 202 -13.02 -14.10 3.10
CA ASP A 202 -13.49 -14.74 1.89
C ASP A 202 -13.44 -13.82 0.65
N PHE A 203 -12.80 -12.64 0.70
CA PHE A 203 -12.78 -11.74 -0.46
C PHE A 203 -12.14 -12.37 -1.71
N LEU A 204 -11.27 -13.39 -1.54
CA LEU A 204 -10.69 -14.17 -2.63
C LEU A 204 -11.56 -15.34 -3.11
N SER A 205 -12.65 -15.69 -2.41
CA SER A 205 -13.54 -16.80 -2.78
C SER A 205 -14.13 -16.63 -4.18
N VAL A 206 -14.32 -15.39 -4.63
CA VAL A 206 -14.75 -15.04 -5.99
C VAL A 206 -13.78 -15.56 -7.06
N CYS A 207 -12.51 -15.78 -6.71
CA CYS A 207 -11.49 -16.36 -7.59
C CYS A 207 -11.35 -17.89 -7.45
N GLU A 208 -12.17 -18.56 -6.63
CA GLU A 208 -12.13 -20.02 -6.54
C GLU A 208 -12.37 -20.66 -7.91
N GLY A 209 -11.49 -21.58 -8.28
CA GLY A 209 -11.49 -22.22 -9.60
C GLY A 209 -10.86 -21.40 -10.72
N ARG A 210 -10.33 -20.20 -10.44
CA ARG A 210 -9.56 -19.40 -11.42
C ARG A 210 -8.07 -19.43 -11.14
N THR A 211 -7.27 -19.75 -12.15
CA THR A 211 -5.81 -19.65 -12.03
C THR A 211 -5.35 -18.19 -12.01
N PRO A 212 -4.14 -17.89 -11.49
CA PRO A 212 -3.58 -16.54 -11.55
C PRO A 212 -3.50 -15.97 -12.97
N GLU A 213 -3.27 -16.82 -13.98
CA GLU A 213 -3.25 -16.47 -15.39
C GLU A 213 -4.65 -16.10 -15.90
N GLU A 214 -5.68 -16.85 -15.52
CA GLU A 214 -7.08 -16.52 -15.89
C GLU A 214 -7.54 -15.20 -15.26
N SER A 215 -7.13 -14.93 -14.01
CA SER A 215 -7.35 -13.63 -13.36
C SER A 215 -6.65 -12.50 -14.12
N TYR A 216 -5.40 -12.71 -14.53
CA TYR A 216 -4.66 -11.75 -15.36
C TYR A 216 -5.34 -11.50 -16.71
N ASP A 217 -5.76 -12.55 -17.41
CA ASP A 217 -6.43 -12.44 -18.70
C ASP A 217 -7.77 -11.71 -18.59
N ARG A 218 -8.52 -11.93 -17.50
CA ARG A 218 -9.75 -11.17 -17.20
C ARG A 218 -9.44 -9.68 -17.05
N ILE A 219 -8.43 -9.32 -16.26
CA ILE A 219 -8.02 -7.92 -16.04
C ILE A 219 -7.58 -7.29 -17.37
N MET A 220 -6.74 -7.97 -18.14
CA MET A 220 -6.24 -7.45 -19.42
C MET A 220 -7.35 -7.30 -20.45
N THR A 221 -8.31 -8.22 -20.49
CA THR A 221 -9.49 -8.11 -21.37
C THR A 221 -10.32 -6.88 -21.04
N HIS A 222 -10.56 -6.63 -19.75
CA HIS A 222 -11.25 -5.43 -19.29
C HIS A 222 -10.47 -4.15 -19.64
N LEU A 223 -9.19 -4.08 -19.30
CA LEU A 223 -8.37 -2.89 -19.60
C LEU A 223 -8.29 -2.59 -21.10
N ARG A 224 -8.23 -3.61 -21.97
CA ARG A 224 -8.29 -3.42 -23.42
C ARG A 224 -9.64 -2.84 -23.86
N SER A 225 -10.73 -3.25 -23.23
CA SER A 225 -12.07 -2.72 -23.54
C SER A 225 -12.21 -1.24 -23.14
N VAL A 226 -11.64 -0.86 -21.98
CA VAL A 226 -11.64 0.52 -21.49
C VAL A 226 -10.67 1.41 -22.29
N PHE A 227 -9.53 0.86 -22.71
CA PHE A 227 -8.46 1.59 -23.38
C PHE A 227 -8.10 0.98 -24.74
N PRO A 228 -9.00 0.98 -25.74
CA PRO A 228 -8.81 0.28 -27.01
C PRO A 228 -7.65 0.84 -27.86
N ALA A 229 -7.24 2.09 -27.63
CA ALA A 229 -6.14 2.75 -28.32
C ALA A 229 -4.78 2.58 -27.61
N VAL A 230 -4.74 1.94 -26.44
CA VAL A 230 -3.52 1.78 -25.63
C VAL A 230 -2.92 0.41 -25.90
N THR A 231 -1.60 0.34 -26.01
CA THR A 231 -0.91 -0.92 -26.28
C THR A 231 -0.93 -1.86 -25.08
N ASP A 232 -0.97 -3.17 -25.34
CA ASP A 232 -0.87 -4.21 -24.31
C ASP A 232 0.35 -4.03 -23.39
N LEU A 233 1.48 -3.57 -23.94
CA LEU A 233 2.69 -3.30 -23.14
C LEU A 233 2.45 -2.18 -22.11
N SER A 234 1.74 -1.12 -22.48
CA SER A 234 1.40 -0.03 -21.56
C SER A 234 0.36 -0.46 -20.52
N LEU A 235 -0.63 -1.26 -20.93
CA LEU A 235 -1.65 -1.80 -20.01
C LEU A 235 -1.02 -2.79 -19.01
N ARG A 236 -0.14 -3.66 -19.48
CA ARG A 236 0.59 -4.59 -18.60
C ARG A 236 1.44 -3.84 -17.55
N LYS A 237 2.16 -2.79 -17.96
CA LYS A 237 2.92 -1.91 -17.05
C LYS A 237 2.07 -1.22 -15.98
N LEU A 238 0.75 -1.10 -16.21
CA LEU A 238 -0.18 -0.55 -15.22
C LEU A 238 -0.41 -1.52 -14.07
N ILE A 239 -0.50 -2.82 -14.36
CA ILE A 239 -0.93 -3.86 -13.41
C ILE A 239 0.22 -4.74 -12.88
N ASP A 240 1.40 -4.71 -13.48
CA ASP A 240 2.61 -5.39 -12.99
C ASP A 240 3.29 -4.67 -11.80
#